data_AF-A0A7K0L4N4-F1
#
_entry.id   AF-A0A7K0L4N4-F1
#
_cell.length_a   1.000
_cell.length_b   1.000
_cell.length_c   1.000
_cell.angle_alpha   90.00
_cell.angle_beta   90.00
_cell.angle_gamma   90.00
#
_symmetry.space_group_name_H-M   'P 1'
#
loop_
_entity.id
_entity.type
_entity.pdbx_description
1 polymer ?
#
loop_
_entity_poly.entity_id
_entity_poly.type
_entity_poly.pdbx_seq_one_letter_code
_entity_poly.pdbx_strand_id
1 'polypeptide(L)'
;VGMPTVTERWLGGMLTNFPTVYKRIQRLKELEALETANDLLLTKKELLVLRREREKLFKNLDGIRHMTKLPSAIWVVDTKKEHLAVQEAKKLGIPVIAILDTNCDPDEVDFKIPGNDDAIRSIELLTRVITDAIAEGLKARSAAAPAPVATAEAAAAEALEKEILAAAPAATDASVEA
;
A
#
# COMPACT_ATOMS: atom_id res chain seq x y z
N VAL A 1 4.18 -9.43 -4.21
CA VAL A 1 4.78 -8.15 -4.65
C VAL A 1 4.49 -6.97 -3.71
N GLY A 2 3.58 -7.10 -2.73
CA GLY A 2 3.34 -6.02 -1.75
C GLY A 2 2.65 -4.78 -2.32
N MET A 3 1.99 -4.92 -3.47
CA MET A 3 1.21 -3.87 -4.10
C MET A 3 -0.27 -3.98 -3.69
N PRO A 4 -1.02 -2.86 -3.66
CA PRO A 4 -2.44 -2.88 -3.36
C PRO A 4 -3.24 -3.68 -4.40
N THR A 5 -4.28 -4.38 -3.95
CA THR A 5 -5.14 -5.20 -4.82
C THR A 5 -6.62 -5.03 -4.47
N VAL A 6 -7.49 -5.28 -5.45
CA VAL A 6 -8.95 -5.38 -5.24
C VAL A 6 -9.40 -6.65 -5.92
N THR A 7 -9.94 -7.61 -5.15
CA THR A 7 -10.36 -8.92 -5.67
C THR A 7 -11.86 -9.12 -5.67
N GLU A 8 -12.58 -8.42 -4.78
CA GLU A 8 -14.01 -8.66 -4.58
C GLU A 8 -14.87 -7.71 -5.41
N ARG A 9 -14.98 -6.44 -5.00
CA ARG A 9 -15.82 -5.47 -5.70
C ARG A 9 -15.17 -4.11 -5.73
N TRP A 10 -15.08 -3.54 -6.93
CA TRP A 10 -14.79 -2.12 -7.10
C TRP A 10 -15.97 -1.27 -6.63
N LEU A 11 -15.73 -0.42 -5.62
CA LEU A 11 -16.73 0.55 -5.17
C LEU A 11 -16.54 1.82 -6.00
N GLY A 12 -17.63 2.33 -6.58
CA GLY A 12 -17.58 3.60 -7.30
C GLY A 12 -17.08 4.72 -6.40
N GLY A 13 -16.11 5.49 -6.88
CA GLY A 13 -15.43 6.53 -6.12
C GLY A 13 -14.17 6.06 -5.40
N MET A 14 -13.67 4.84 -5.65
CA MET A 14 -12.47 4.32 -4.99
C MET A 14 -11.22 5.17 -5.24
N LEU A 15 -11.07 5.70 -6.44
CA LEU A 15 -9.93 6.58 -6.78
C LEU A 15 -10.36 8.04 -6.78
N THR A 16 -11.51 8.33 -7.40
CA THR A 16 -11.98 9.71 -7.57
C THR A 16 -12.42 10.37 -6.26
N ASN A 17 -12.88 9.58 -5.27
CA ASN A 17 -13.23 10.04 -3.93
C ASN A 17 -12.43 9.28 -2.86
N PHE A 18 -11.12 9.20 -3.06
CA PHE A 18 -10.20 8.55 -2.13
C PHE A 18 -10.32 9.02 -0.67
N PRO A 19 -10.52 10.33 -0.35
CA PRO A 19 -10.68 10.76 1.04
C PRO A 19 -11.85 10.09 1.78
N THR A 20 -12.94 9.77 1.08
CA THR A 20 -14.10 9.09 1.68
C THR A 20 -13.82 7.61 1.90
N VAL A 21 -13.16 6.94 0.94
CA VAL A 21 -12.75 5.54 1.09
C VAL A 21 -11.69 5.39 2.18
N TYR A 22 -10.76 6.34 2.29
CA TYR A 22 -9.76 6.36 3.34
C TYR A 22 -10.38 6.41 4.74
N LYS A 23 -11.45 7.21 4.94
CA LYS A 23 -12.22 7.20 6.21
C LYS A 23 -12.82 5.81 6.51
N ARG A 24 -13.25 5.06 5.50
CA ARG A 24 -13.77 3.69 5.67
C ARG A 24 -12.66 2.70 6.04
N ILE A 25 -11.45 2.87 5.49
CA ILE A 25 -10.27 2.10 5.89
C ILE A 25 -9.89 2.42 7.34
N GLN A 26 -9.97 3.68 7.75
CA GLN A 26 -9.71 4.06 9.14
C GLN A 26 -10.75 3.47 10.09
N ARG A 27 -12.03 3.49 9.72
CA ARG A 27 -13.10 2.78 10.45
C ARG A 27 -12.82 1.28 10.59
N LEU A 28 -12.30 0.63 9.56
CA LEU A 28 -11.92 -0.79 9.64
C LEU A 28 -10.80 -1.02 10.68
N LYS A 29 -9.78 -0.16 10.71
CA LYS A 29 -8.70 -0.23 11.71
C LYS A 29 -9.21 0.00 13.13
N GLU A 30 -10.16 0.92 13.32
CA GLU A 30 -10.82 1.16 14.61
C GLU A 30 -11.59 -0.09 15.08
N LEU A 31 -12.35 -0.72 14.18
CA LEU A 31 -13.12 -1.93 14.49
C LEU A 31 -12.21 -3.10 14.91
N GLU A 32 -11.05 -3.25 14.26
CA GLU A 32 -10.06 -4.28 14.62
C GLU A 32 -9.39 -3.98 15.97
N ALA A 33 -9.10 -2.71 16.26
CA ALA A 33 -8.55 -2.30 17.54
C ALA A 33 -9.54 -2.57 18.69
N LEU A 34 -10.83 -2.29 18.49
CA LEU A 34 -11.89 -2.59 19.46
C LEU A 34 -12.06 -4.09 19.71
N GLU A 35 -11.95 -4.91 18.66
CA GLU A 35 -12.00 -6.37 18.81
C GLU A 35 -10.79 -6.92 19.57
N THR A 36 -9.61 -6.36 19.32
CA THR A 36 -8.37 -6.76 20.01
C THR A 36 -8.37 -6.34 21.48
N ALA A 37 -8.90 -5.14 21.77
CA ALA A 37 -9.02 -4.62 23.12
C ALA A 37 -10.01 -5.42 24.00
N ASN A 38 -10.82 -6.31 23.39
CA ASN A 38 -11.88 -7.06 24.08
C ASN A 38 -12.72 -6.14 24.97
N ASP A 39 -13.29 -5.08 24.40
CA ASP A 39 -14.05 -4.11 25.18
C ASP A 39 -15.33 -4.77 25.72
N LEU A 40 -15.25 -5.29 26.96
CA LEU A 40 -16.25 -6.11 27.65
C LEU A 40 -17.52 -5.33 28.02
N LEU A 41 -17.64 -4.07 27.62
CA LEU A 41 -18.75 -3.17 27.94
C LEU A 41 -19.91 -3.24 26.93
N LEU A 42 -19.76 -3.96 25.82
CA LEU A 42 -20.77 -4.06 24.76
C LEU A 42 -21.68 -5.28 24.91
N THR A 43 -22.95 -5.13 24.55
CA THR A 43 -23.88 -6.26 24.54
C THR A 43 -23.58 -7.23 23.40
N LYS A 44 -23.97 -8.51 23.57
CA LYS A 44 -23.79 -9.54 22.51
C LYS A 44 -24.39 -9.14 21.16
N LYS A 45 -25.47 -8.35 21.16
CA LYS A 45 -26.12 -7.86 19.93
C LYS A 45 -25.26 -6.81 19.24
N GLU A 46 -24.71 -5.85 19.98
CA GLU A 46 -23.82 -4.81 19.45
C GLU A 46 -22.53 -5.41 18.90
N LEU A 47 -21.92 -6.35 19.63
CA LEU A 47 -20.73 -7.08 19.17
C LEU A 47 -20.99 -7.79 17.83
N LEU A 48 -22.16 -8.40 17.66
CA LEU A 48 -22.53 -9.08 16.42
C LEU A 48 -22.74 -8.09 15.25
N VAL A 49 -23.27 -6.90 15.50
CA VAL A 49 -23.39 -5.85 14.48
C VAL A 49 -22.01 -5.34 14.06
N LEU A 50 -21.12 -5.06 15.02
CA LEU A 50 -19.76 -4.59 14.75
C LEU A 50 -18.93 -5.63 13.98
N ARG A 51 -19.04 -6.92 14.33
CA ARG A 51 -18.38 -7.99 13.56
C ARG A 51 -18.87 -8.05 12.11
N ARG A 52 -20.18 -7.96 11.88
CA ARG A 52 -20.73 -7.92 10.50
C ARG A 52 -20.28 -6.69 9.73
N GLU A 53 -20.14 -5.53 10.40
CA GLU A 53 -19.59 -4.31 9.79
C GLU A 53 -18.12 -4.54 9.41
N ARG A 54 -17.31 -5.07 10.33
CA ARG A 54 -15.89 -5.40 10.11
C ARG A 54 -15.72 -6.37 8.94
N GLU A 55 -16.46 -7.47 8.91
CA GLU A 55 -16.39 -8.48 7.85
C GLU A 55 -16.69 -7.88 6.47
N LYS A 56 -17.72 -7.04 6.37
CA LYS A 56 -18.08 -6.36 5.11
C LYS A 56 -17.00 -5.38 4.64
N LEU A 57 -16.43 -4.61 5.57
CA LEU A 57 -15.36 -3.67 5.25
C LEU A 57 -14.07 -4.40 4.89
N PHE A 58 -13.71 -5.43 5.65
CA PHE A 58 -12.55 -6.28 5.43
C PHE A 58 -12.61 -6.91 4.03
N LYS A 59 -13.72 -7.57 3.69
CA LYS A 59 -13.89 -8.23 2.40
C LYS A 59 -13.61 -7.31 1.20
N ASN A 60 -14.03 -6.05 1.26
CA ASN A 60 -13.92 -5.14 0.11
C ASN A 60 -12.66 -4.25 0.13
N LEU A 61 -12.13 -3.90 1.31
CA LEU A 61 -11.11 -2.86 1.46
C LEU A 61 -9.75 -3.39 1.92
N ASP A 62 -9.61 -4.68 2.21
CA ASP A 62 -8.38 -5.21 2.79
C ASP A 62 -7.16 -4.99 1.88
N GLY A 63 -7.30 -5.22 0.58
CA GLY A 63 -6.18 -5.07 -0.35
C GLY A 63 -5.76 -3.62 -0.62
N ILE A 64 -6.56 -2.62 -0.25
CA ILE A 64 -6.20 -1.19 -0.34
C ILE A 64 -5.88 -0.55 1.02
N ARG A 65 -5.88 -1.33 2.10
CA ARG A 65 -5.65 -0.88 3.49
C ARG A 65 -4.33 -0.13 3.69
N HIS A 66 -3.31 -0.54 2.97
CA HIS A 66 -1.95 0.02 3.08
C HIS A 66 -1.69 1.18 2.12
N MET A 67 -2.69 1.53 1.31
CA MET A 67 -2.58 2.60 0.33
C MET A 67 -2.74 3.96 1.03
N THR A 68 -1.69 4.79 0.96
CA THR A 68 -1.69 6.16 1.52
C THR A 68 -1.81 7.23 0.44
N LYS A 69 -1.44 6.89 -0.80
CA LYS A 69 -1.46 7.75 -1.98
C LYS A 69 -2.15 7.02 -3.12
N LEU A 70 -2.66 7.78 -4.09
CA LEU A 70 -3.21 7.22 -5.32
C LEU A 70 -2.15 6.40 -6.08
N PRO A 71 -2.56 5.31 -6.75
CA PRO A 71 -1.64 4.48 -7.52
C PRO A 71 -1.11 5.23 -8.75
N SER A 72 0.13 4.92 -9.15
CA SER A 72 0.75 5.50 -10.34
C SER A 72 0.35 4.82 -11.65
N ALA A 73 -0.12 3.58 -11.57
CA ALA A 73 -0.65 2.81 -12.69
C ALA A 73 -1.64 1.79 -12.13
N ILE A 74 -2.61 1.37 -12.95
CA ILE A 74 -3.60 0.36 -12.57
C ILE A 74 -3.53 -0.78 -13.56
N TRP A 75 -3.58 -2.00 -13.04
CA TRP A 75 -3.71 -3.21 -13.82
C TRP A 75 -5.14 -3.76 -13.67
N VAL A 76 -5.82 -3.98 -14.80
CA VAL A 76 -7.23 -4.40 -14.84
C VAL A 76 -7.38 -5.70 -15.64
N VAL A 77 -8.21 -6.60 -15.13
CA VAL A 77 -8.72 -7.77 -15.88
C VAL A 77 -10.14 -7.46 -16.28
N ASP A 78 -10.48 -7.69 -17.54
CA ASP A 78 -11.83 -7.46 -18.10
C ASP A 78 -12.30 -6.01 -17.89
N THR A 79 -11.95 -5.14 -18.83
CA THR A 79 -12.34 -3.72 -18.79
C THR A 79 -13.83 -3.50 -18.89
N LYS A 80 -14.58 -4.45 -19.45
CA LYS A 80 -16.03 -4.35 -19.61
C LYS A 80 -16.74 -4.57 -18.27
N LYS A 81 -16.32 -5.57 -17.50
CA LYS A 81 -16.80 -5.78 -16.13
C LYS A 81 -16.33 -4.64 -15.22
N GLU A 82 -15.06 -4.27 -15.30
CA GLU A 82 -14.44 -3.24 -14.43
C GLU A 82 -14.44 -1.82 -15.04
N HIS A 83 -15.47 -1.48 -15.80
CA HIS A 83 -15.59 -0.17 -16.47
C HIS A 83 -15.52 1.02 -15.51
N LEU A 84 -16.01 0.88 -14.27
CA LEU A 84 -15.91 1.93 -13.25
C LEU A 84 -14.46 2.23 -12.89
N ALA A 85 -13.63 1.20 -12.72
CA ALA A 85 -12.21 1.37 -12.40
C ALA A 85 -11.47 2.09 -13.53
N VAL A 86 -11.73 1.68 -14.78
CA VAL A 86 -11.14 2.28 -15.98
C VAL A 86 -11.58 3.75 -16.13
N GLN A 87 -12.86 4.05 -15.96
CA GLN A 87 -13.38 5.42 -16.04
C GLN A 87 -12.81 6.33 -14.95
N GLU A 88 -12.68 5.83 -13.72
CA GLU A 88 -12.08 6.58 -12.62
C GLU A 88 -10.59 6.84 -12.85
N ALA A 89 -9.85 5.83 -13.32
CA ALA A 89 -8.44 5.95 -13.67
C ALA A 89 -8.23 7.01 -14.77
N LYS A 90 -9.04 6.94 -15.84
CA LYS A 90 -9.01 7.86 -16.97
C LYS A 90 -9.31 9.31 -16.55
N LYS A 91 -10.27 9.51 -15.64
CA LYS A 91 -10.58 10.85 -15.09
C LYS A 91 -9.41 11.46 -14.31
N LEU A 92 -8.62 10.64 -13.64
CA LEU A 92 -7.46 11.08 -12.85
C LEU A 92 -6.15 11.12 -13.66
N GLY A 93 -6.17 10.67 -14.92
CA GLY A 93 -4.97 10.54 -15.75
C GLY A 93 -4.02 9.44 -15.28
N ILE A 94 -4.54 8.41 -14.59
CA ILE A 94 -3.74 7.26 -14.16
C ILE A 94 -3.67 6.29 -15.34
N PRO A 95 -2.46 5.88 -15.80
CA PRO A 95 -2.33 4.96 -16.91
C PRO A 95 -2.92 3.58 -16.57
N VAL A 96 -3.71 3.07 -17.52
CA VAL A 96 -4.41 1.78 -17.41
C VAL A 96 -3.69 0.73 -18.26
N ILE A 97 -3.31 -0.38 -17.61
CA ILE A 97 -2.77 -1.58 -18.23
C ILE A 97 -3.84 -2.65 -18.12
N ALA A 98 -4.30 -3.23 -19.23
CA ALA A 98 -5.38 -4.21 -19.15
C ALA A 98 -5.24 -5.36 -20.14
N ILE A 99 -5.83 -6.49 -19.74
CA ILE A 99 -6.08 -7.62 -20.64
C ILE A 99 -7.34 -7.30 -21.44
N LEU A 100 -7.23 -7.34 -22.76
CA LEU A 100 -8.34 -7.09 -23.67
C LEU A 100 -8.75 -8.38 -24.37
N ASP A 101 -10.00 -8.78 -24.15
CA ASP A 101 -10.68 -9.80 -24.95
C ASP A 101 -11.45 -9.16 -26.12
N THR A 102 -12.01 -10.01 -26.99
CA THR A 102 -12.77 -9.67 -28.20
C THR A 102 -13.93 -8.70 -28.00
N ASN A 103 -14.45 -8.57 -26.78
CA ASN A 103 -15.63 -7.78 -26.45
C ASN A 103 -15.33 -6.41 -25.80
N CYS A 104 -14.05 -6.08 -25.64
CA CYS A 104 -13.56 -4.87 -24.98
C CYS A 104 -13.15 -3.81 -26.01
N ASP A 105 -13.44 -2.54 -25.72
CA ASP A 105 -13.00 -1.42 -26.56
C ASP A 105 -11.52 -1.09 -26.25
N PRO A 106 -10.60 -1.23 -27.21
CA PRO A 106 -9.20 -0.95 -26.99
C PRO A 106 -8.91 0.53 -26.70
N ASP A 107 -9.80 1.47 -27.02
CA ASP A 107 -9.53 2.92 -26.88
C ASP A 107 -9.70 3.42 -25.44
N GLU A 108 -10.20 2.58 -24.54
CA GLU A 108 -10.31 2.89 -23.12
C GLU A 108 -9.03 2.61 -22.32
N VAL A 109 -8.04 1.95 -22.93
CA VAL A 109 -6.82 1.44 -22.26
C VAL A 109 -5.56 2.00 -22.90
N ASP A 110 -4.58 2.40 -22.08
CA ASP A 110 -3.30 2.93 -22.55
C ASP A 110 -2.35 1.81 -22.98
N PHE A 111 -2.18 0.80 -22.12
CA PHE A 111 -1.29 -0.34 -22.36
C PHE A 111 -2.11 -1.62 -22.55
N LYS A 112 -2.24 -2.01 -23.82
CA LYS A 112 -3.16 -3.04 -24.29
C LYS A 112 -2.46 -4.39 -24.38
N ILE A 113 -2.95 -5.40 -23.67
CA ILE A 113 -2.46 -6.79 -23.76
C ILE A 113 -3.60 -7.65 -24.32
N PRO A 114 -3.55 -8.07 -25.59
CA PRO A 114 -4.56 -8.96 -26.14
C PRO A 114 -4.48 -10.32 -25.45
N GLY A 115 -5.61 -10.82 -24.95
CA GLY A 115 -5.64 -12.08 -24.23
C GLY A 115 -7.05 -12.48 -23.82
N ASN A 116 -7.20 -13.74 -23.40
CA ASN A 116 -8.46 -14.25 -22.87
C ASN A 116 -8.58 -13.87 -21.39
N ASP A 117 -9.65 -13.18 -21.02
CA ASP A 117 -9.97 -12.73 -19.65
C ASP A 117 -10.97 -13.63 -18.91
N ASP A 118 -11.65 -14.56 -19.60
CA ASP A 118 -12.56 -15.52 -18.98
C ASP A 118 -11.83 -16.78 -18.44
N ALA A 119 -10.66 -17.10 -19.00
CA ALA A 119 -9.91 -18.29 -18.63
C ALA A 119 -8.99 -18.04 -17.41
N ILE A 120 -9.25 -18.74 -16.30
CA ILE A 120 -8.43 -18.68 -15.08
C ILE A 120 -6.93 -18.87 -15.39
N ARG A 121 -6.58 -19.86 -16.24
CA ARG A 121 -5.18 -20.13 -16.63
C ARG A 121 -4.52 -18.96 -17.38
N SER A 122 -5.29 -18.25 -18.20
CA SER A 122 -4.79 -17.06 -18.93
C SER A 122 -4.57 -15.90 -17.97
N ILE A 123 -5.55 -15.63 -17.09
CA ILE A 123 -5.46 -14.60 -16.06
C ILE A 123 -4.27 -14.87 -15.13
N GLU A 124 -4.11 -16.10 -14.66
CA GLU A 124 -2.99 -16.51 -13.79
C GLU A 124 -1.63 -16.34 -14.48
N LEU A 125 -1.53 -16.69 -15.76
CA LEU A 125 -0.29 -16.50 -16.53
C LEU A 125 0.04 -15.02 -16.67
N LEU A 126 -0.92 -14.21 -17.10
CA LEU A 126 -0.71 -12.78 -17.37
C LEU A 126 -0.47 -11.98 -16.08
N THR A 127 -1.24 -12.25 -15.02
CA THR A 127 -0.99 -11.70 -13.68
C THR A 127 0.41 -12.03 -13.22
N ARG A 128 0.83 -13.29 -13.34
CA ARG A 128 2.16 -13.73 -12.89
C ARG A 128 3.27 -12.98 -13.63
N VAL A 129 3.21 -12.91 -14.95
CA VAL A 129 4.19 -12.19 -15.76
C VAL A 129 4.31 -10.72 -15.34
N ILE A 130 3.17 -10.07 -15.10
CA ILE A 130 3.15 -8.67 -14.65
C ILE A 130 3.69 -8.54 -13.22
N THR A 131 3.35 -9.47 -12.32
CA THR A 131 3.87 -9.45 -10.95
C THR A 131 5.38 -9.68 -10.90
N ASP A 132 5.92 -10.52 -11.78
CA ASP A 132 7.36 -10.76 -11.91
C ASP A 132 8.06 -9.49 -12.42
N ALA A 133 7.50 -8.82 -13.44
CA ALA A 133 8.01 -7.54 -13.94
C ALA A 133 7.99 -6.43 -12.86
N ILE A 134 6.93 -6.34 -12.05
CA ILE A 134 6.88 -5.39 -10.93
C ILE A 134 7.95 -5.74 -9.88
N ALA A 135 8.14 -7.03 -9.57
CA ALA A 135 9.14 -7.45 -8.60
C ALA A 135 10.57 -7.13 -9.07
N GLU A 136 10.86 -7.31 -10.35
CA GLU A 136 12.14 -6.91 -10.97
C GLU A 136 12.33 -5.39 -10.91
N GLY A 137 11.29 -4.61 -11.25
CA GLY A 137 11.34 -3.14 -11.16
C GLY A 137 11.58 -2.63 -9.74
N LEU A 138 10.95 -3.26 -8.73
CA LEU A 138 11.18 -2.94 -7.33
C LEU A 138 12.60 -3.27 -6.87
N LYS A 139 13.13 -4.43 -7.28
CA LYS A 139 14.53 -4.82 -7.01
C LYS A 139 15.50 -3.82 -7.63
N ALA A 140 15.31 -3.47 -8.90
CA ALA A 140 16.15 -2.48 -9.58
C ALA A 140 16.10 -1.12 -8.90
N ARG A 141 14.91 -0.64 -8.48
CA ARG A 141 14.77 0.59 -7.69
C ARG A 141 15.54 0.51 -6.37
N SER A 142 15.45 -0.61 -5.65
CA SER A 142 16.17 -0.77 -4.38
C SER A 142 17.70 -0.82 -4.56
N ALA A 143 18.18 -1.36 -5.69
CA ALA A 143 19.60 -1.39 -6.03
C ALA A 143 20.13 -0.04 -6.55
N ALA A 144 19.28 0.74 -7.20
CA ALA A 144 19.59 2.08 -7.72
C ALA A 144 19.33 3.20 -6.71
N ALA A 145 18.71 2.91 -5.56
CA ALA A 145 18.58 3.87 -4.49
C ALA A 145 20.00 4.23 -4.02
N PRO A 146 20.41 5.51 -4.07
CA PRO A 146 21.69 5.89 -3.51
C PRO A 146 21.72 5.43 -2.05
N ALA A 147 22.83 4.84 -1.63
CA ALA A 147 23.10 4.63 -0.21
C ALA A 147 22.69 5.91 0.53
N PRO A 148 22.00 5.83 1.68
CA PRO A 148 21.54 7.02 2.37
C PRO A 148 22.75 7.93 2.49
N VAL A 149 22.68 9.08 1.81
CA VAL A 149 23.71 10.11 1.91
C VAL A 149 23.71 10.41 3.39
N ALA A 150 24.77 9.98 4.08
CA ALA A 150 24.99 10.36 5.46
C ALA A 150 24.84 11.87 5.47
N THR A 151 23.72 12.34 6.02
CA THR A 151 23.44 13.76 6.09
C THR A 151 24.61 14.35 6.83
N ALA A 152 25.13 15.49 6.35
CA ALA A 152 26.25 16.17 6.98
C ALA A 152 26.02 16.42 8.49
N GLU A 153 24.77 16.40 8.95
CA GLU A 153 24.36 16.43 10.36
C GLU A 153 24.79 15.19 11.16
N ALA A 154 24.78 13.98 10.59
CA ALA A 154 25.26 12.77 11.27
C ALA A 154 26.79 12.75 11.38
N ALA A 155 27.49 13.20 10.35
CA ALA A 155 28.95 13.34 10.38
C ALA A 155 29.40 14.49 11.31
N ALA A 156 28.63 15.58 11.40
CA ALA A 156 28.88 16.68 12.33
C ALA A 156 28.60 16.28 13.79
N ALA A 157 27.55 15.49 14.05
CA ALA A 157 27.27 14.95 15.37
C ALA A 157 28.37 13.98 15.83
N GLU A 158 28.86 13.10 14.95
CA GLU A 158 29.92 12.15 15.26
C GLU A 158 31.30 12.83 15.44
N ALA A 159 31.53 13.96 14.75
CA ALA A 159 32.73 14.78 14.93
C ALA A 159 32.70 15.57 16.26
N LEU A 160 31.54 16.14 16.60
CA LEU A 160 31.33 16.88 17.86
C LEU A 160 31.46 15.96 19.08
N GLU A 161 30.96 14.72 18.98
CA GLU A 161 31.07 13.71 20.05
C GLU A 161 32.53 13.27 20.28
N LYS A 162 33.33 13.17 19.21
CA LYS A 162 34.78 12.90 19.30
C LYS A 162 35.58 14.09 19.84
N GLU A 163 35.17 15.32 19.55
CA GLU A 163 35.83 16.53 20.05
C GLU A 163 35.55 16.76 21.55
N ILE A 164 34.31 16.49 22.00
CA ILE A 164 33.93 16.54 23.41
C ILE A 164 34.66 15.45 24.23
N LEU A 165 34.84 14.25 23.67
CA LEU A 165 35.58 13.18 24.33
C LEU A 165 37.10 13.44 24.41
N ALA A 166 37.66 14.17 23.44
CA ALA A 166 39.07 14.56 23.43
C ALA A 166 39.40 15.77 24.32
N ALA A 167 38.41 16.60 24.67
CA ALA A 167 38.59 17.81 25.47
C ALA A 167 38.42 17.60 26.98
N ALA A 168 38.20 16.37 27.47
CA ALA A 168 38.18 16.09 28.90
C ALA A 168 39.61 16.12 29.49
N PRO A 169 39.97 17.05 30.40
CA PRO A 169 41.29 17.03 31.00
C PRO A 169 41.39 15.86 31.99
N ALA A 170 42.48 15.11 31.89
CA ALA A 170 42.95 14.23 32.94
C ALA A 170 43.40 15.04 34.17
N ALA A 171 43.26 14.40 35.34
CA ALA A 171 43.66 14.79 36.70
C ALA A 171 42.51 15.38 37.55
N THR A 172 42.24 14.90 38.76
CA THR A 172 43.18 14.38 39.77
C THR A 172 42.60 13.28 40.65
N ASP A 173 43.43 12.26 40.90
CA ASP A 173 43.42 11.42 42.10
C ASP A 173 43.23 12.24 43.38
N ALA A 174 42.37 11.75 44.27
CA ALA A 174 42.50 11.93 45.72
C ALA A 174 41.76 10.80 46.43
N SER A 175 42.48 9.71 46.68
CA SER A 175 42.21 8.78 47.77
C SER A 175 42.47 9.48 49.11
N VAL A 176 41.52 9.40 50.05
CA VAL A 176 41.82 9.47 51.49
C VAL A 176 40.83 8.54 52.23
N GLU A 177 41.38 7.43 52.74
CA GLU A 177 40.88 6.72 53.92
C GLU A 177 41.03 7.62 55.16
N ALA A 178 39.97 7.70 55.97
CA ALA A 178 39.96 7.69 57.45
C ALA A 178 38.61 8.22 57.97
#